data_AF-A0A843YTU6-F1
#
_entry.id   AF-A0A843YTU6-F1
#
_cell.length_a   1.000
_cell.length_b   1.000
_cell.length_c   1.000
_cell.angle_alpha   90.00
_cell.angle_beta   90.00
_cell.angle_gamma   90.00
#
_symmetry.space_group_name_H-M   'P 1'
#
loop_
_entity.id
_entity.type
_entity.pdbx_description
1 polymer ?
#
loop_
_entity_poly.entity_id
_entity_poly.type
_entity_poly.pdbx_seq_one_letter_code
_entity_poly.pdbx_strand_id
1 'polypeptide(L)'
;MPLKPTNEQALPYLRNPAALANKVYSNRLGNTTPGDGYQYRGRGLLQVTGKDNYAVVGKALKLDLENTPDLLAQPVIALHASIAWWEGNVPDCIMGDLVRVTKRVNGGINGLAHRELLTSAAMRTIV
;
A
#
# COMPACT_ATOMS: atom_id res chain seq x y z
N MET A 1 2.13 -22.64 -8.81
CA MET A 1 1.21 -21.50 -8.59
C MET A 1 0.01 -22.06 -7.83
N PRO A 2 -0.45 -21.48 -6.71
CA PRO A 2 -1.67 -21.95 -6.08
C PRO A 2 -2.83 -21.83 -7.07
N LEU A 3 -3.73 -22.81 -7.03
CA LEU A 3 -4.91 -22.83 -7.90
C LEU A 3 -5.76 -21.57 -7.64
N LYS A 4 -6.28 -20.98 -8.71
CA LYS A 4 -7.23 -19.86 -8.58
C LYS A 4 -8.48 -20.37 -7.83
N PRO A 5 -9.13 -19.54 -6.98
CA PRO A 5 -10.34 -19.95 -6.27
C PRO A 5 -11.45 -20.33 -7.25
N THR A 6 -12.27 -21.32 -6.88
CA THR A 6 -13.50 -21.64 -7.61
C THR A 6 -14.59 -20.60 -7.34
N ASN A 7 -15.62 -20.54 -8.19
CA ASN A 7 -16.77 -19.66 -7.96
C ASN A 7 -17.47 -19.94 -6.63
N GLU A 8 -17.58 -21.21 -6.25
CA GLU A 8 -18.15 -21.64 -4.98
C GLU A 8 -17.33 -21.13 -3.78
N GLN A 9 -16.00 -21.21 -3.86
CA GLN A 9 -15.10 -20.67 -2.84
C GLN A 9 -15.15 -19.14 -2.73
N ALA A 10 -15.47 -18.46 -3.84
CA ALA A 10 -15.57 -17.00 -3.89
C ALA A 10 -16.93 -16.46 -3.40
N LEU A 11 -17.98 -17.29 -3.46
CA LEU A 11 -19.36 -16.89 -3.16
C LEU A 11 -19.54 -16.19 -1.80
N PRO A 12 -18.90 -16.63 -0.69
CA PRO A 12 -19.02 -15.95 0.61
C PRO A 12 -18.51 -14.51 0.64
N TYR A 13 -17.67 -14.12 -0.33
CA TYR A 13 -17.01 -12.81 -0.38
C TYR A 13 -17.61 -11.87 -1.43
N LEU A 14 -18.61 -12.35 -2.19
CA LEU A 14 -19.24 -11.58 -3.26
C LEU A 14 -19.89 -10.31 -2.69
N ARG A 15 -19.47 -9.14 -3.22
CA ARG A 15 -19.93 -7.81 -2.76
C ARG A 15 -19.76 -7.57 -1.26
N ASN A 16 -18.86 -8.32 -0.61
CA ASN A 16 -18.57 -8.19 0.82
C ASN A 16 -17.07 -7.88 1.01
N PRO A 17 -16.67 -6.60 0.89
CA PRO A 17 -15.26 -6.22 0.97
C PRO A 17 -14.65 -6.51 2.35
N ALA A 18 -15.45 -6.47 3.42
CA ALA A 18 -14.99 -6.79 4.76
C ALA A 18 -14.62 -8.26 4.91
N ALA A 19 -15.52 -9.16 4.50
CA ALA A 19 -15.24 -10.59 4.50
C ALA A 19 -14.03 -10.93 3.62
N LEU A 20 -13.93 -10.31 2.43
CA LEU A 20 -12.80 -10.54 1.52
C LEU A 20 -11.46 -10.08 2.13
N ALA A 21 -11.41 -8.84 2.64
CA ALA A 21 -10.18 -8.30 3.23
C ALA A 21 -9.75 -9.12 4.46
N ASN A 22 -10.69 -9.50 5.31
CA ASN A 22 -10.42 -10.40 6.44
C ASN A 22 -9.88 -11.76 5.97
N LYS A 23 -10.46 -12.37 4.93
CA LYS A 23 -9.93 -13.62 4.36
C LYS A 23 -8.50 -13.49 3.83
N VAL A 24 -8.17 -12.38 3.18
CA VAL A 24 -6.88 -12.18 2.50
C VAL A 24 -5.76 -11.76 3.47
N TYR A 25 -6.09 -10.97 4.50
CA TYR A 25 -5.11 -10.30 5.34
C TYR A 25 -5.10 -10.74 6.81
N SER A 26 -6.00 -11.61 7.26
CA SER A 26 -5.91 -12.15 8.63
C SER A 26 -4.59 -12.88 8.86
N ASN A 27 -4.00 -12.73 10.05
CA ASN A 27 -2.74 -13.35 10.46
C ASN A 27 -1.53 -12.94 9.61
N ARG A 28 -1.59 -11.75 8.98
CA ARG A 28 -0.51 -11.19 8.15
C ARG A 28 -0.27 -9.74 8.54
N LEU A 29 0.98 -9.27 8.43
CA LEU A 29 1.31 -7.85 8.57
C LEU A 29 0.83 -7.22 9.90
N GLY A 30 0.92 -7.98 11.00
CA GLY A 30 0.48 -7.56 12.34
C GLY A 30 -1.01 -7.76 12.64
N ASN A 31 -1.81 -8.18 11.65
CA ASN A 31 -3.22 -8.45 11.85
C ASN A 31 -3.38 -9.74 12.66
N THR A 32 -3.85 -9.62 13.90
CA THR A 32 -3.94 -10.73 14.87
C THR A 32 -5.32 -10.86 15.50
N THR A 33 -6.17 -9.84 15.36
CA THR A 33 -7.53 -9.79 15.88
C THR A 33 -8.54 -10.03 14.75
N PRO A 34 -9.66 -10.72 14.99
CA PRO A 34 -10.74 -10.81 14.02
C PRO A 34 -11.20 -9.43 13.55
N GLY A 35 -11.23 -9.21 12.24
CA GLY A 35 -11.59 -7.91 11.65
C GLY A 35 -10.41 -7.03 11.23
N ASP A 36 -9.19 -7.32 11.72
CA ASP A 36 -7.99 -6.54 11.41
C ASP A 36 -7.73 -6.45 9.90
N GLY A 37 -8.00 -7.52 9.15
CA GLY A 37 -7.77 -7.54 7.71
C GLY A 37 -8.56 -6.46 6.97
N TYR A 38 -9.79 -6.18 7.39
CA TYR A 38 -10.58 -5.07 6.86
C TYR A 38 -10.24 -3.74 7.52
N GLN A 39 -10.03 -3.71 8.83
CA GLN A 39 -9.71 -2.49 9.57
C GLN A 39 -8.43 -1.82 9.02
N TYR A 40 -7.39 -2.61 8.78
CA TYR A 40 -6.09 -2.18 8.25
C TYR A 40 -5.91 -2.54 6.76
N ARG A 41 -7.01 -2.55 5.98
CA ARG A 41 -6.97 -2.67 4.52
C ARG A 41 -6.12 -1.57 3.86
N GLY A 42 -5.71 -1.79 2.61
CA GLY A 42 -4.93 -0.83 1.84
C GLY A 42 -5.55 0.57 1.77
N ARG A 43 -4.81 1.60 2.20
CA ARG A 43 -5.19 3.02 2.07
C ARG A 43 -4.00 3.88 1.60
N GLY A 44 -4.30 5.10 1.15
CA GLY A 44 -3.32 6.07 0.70
C GLY A 44 -2.70 5.75 -0.67
N LEU A 45 -1.75 6.59 -1.09
CA LEU A 45 -1.17 6.53 -2.45
C LEU A 45 -0.26 5.32 -2.65
N LEU A 46 0.46 4.88 -1.60
CA LEU A 46 1.33 3.70 -1.63
C LEU A 46 0.68 2.42 -1.10
N GLN A 47 -0.64 2.40 -0.88
CA GLN A 47 -1.38 1.21 -0.42
C GLN A 47 -0.84 0.59 0.89
N VAL A 48 -0.72 1.41 1.93
CA VAL A 48 -0.31 0.95 3.27
C VAL A 48 -1.35 -0.06 3.79
N THR A 49 -0.90 -1.25 4.14
CA THR A 49 -1.77 -2.39 4.48
C THR A 49 -1.22 -3.15 5.70
N GLY A 50 -2.09 -3.53 6.63
CA GLY A 50 -1.76 -4.31 7.82
C GLY A 50 -1.36 -3.49 9.03
N LYS A 51 -1.77 -3.94 10.22
CA LYS A 51 -1.60 -3.23 11.51
C LYS A 51 -0.17 -2.76 11.77
N ASP A 52 0.84 -3.60 11.51
CA ASP A 52 2.25 -3.24 11.73
C ASP A 52 2.66 -2.00 10.91
N ASN A 53 2.21 -1.94 9.66
CA ASN A 53 2.53 -0.83 8.77
C ASN A 53 1.77 0.45 9.16
N TYR A 54 0.53 0.32 9.65
CA TYR A 54 -0.22 1.45 10.20
C TYR A 54 0.49 2.03 11.44
N ALA A 55 1.03 1.19 12.32
CA ALA A 55 1.80 1.62 13.48
C ALA A 55 3.09 2.37 13.07
N VAL A 56 3.84 1.84 12.10
CA VAL A 56 5.07 2.48 11.58
C VAL A 56 4.78 3.85 10.98
N VAL A 57 3.76 3.96 10.13
CA VAL A 57 3.37 5.24 9.50
C VAL A 57 2.80 6.20 10.54
N GLY A 58 1.98 5.71 11.47
CA GLY A 58 1.41 6.50 12.56
C GLY A 58 2.49 7.15 13.42
N LYS A 59 3.53 6.37 13.77
CA LYS A 59 4.71 6.88 14.48
C LYS A 59 5.44 7.96 13.69
N ALA A 60 5.67 7.76 12.38
CA ALA A 60 6.36 8.74 11.54
C ALA A 60 5.59 10.06 11.42
N LEU A 61 4.25 9.99 11.36
CA LEU A 61 3.38 11.16 11.22
C LEU A 61 2.90 11.74 12.55
N LYS A 62 3.22 11.11 13.68
CA LYS A 62 2.68 11.42 15.02
C LYS A 62 1.14 11.39 15.04
N LEU A 63 0.56 10.37 14.40
CA LEU A 63 -0.88 10.13 14.32
C LEU A 63 -1.23 8.75 14.88
N ASP A 64 -2.37 8.64 15.55
CA ASP A 64 -2.90 7.35 16.03
C ASP A 64 -3.66 6.63 14.91
N LEU A 65 -2.88 6.03 14.00
CA LEU A 65 -3.42 5.25 12.88
C LEU A 65 -3.84 3.83 13.28
N GLU A 66 -3.47 3.35 14.47
CA GLU A 66 -3.91 2.05 14.97
C GLU A 66 -5.38 2.13 15.41
N ASN A 67 -5.75 3.18 16.14
CA ASN A 67 -7.15 3.39 16.55
C ASN A 67 -7.97 4.17 15.52
N THR A 68 -7.33 4.98 14.67
CA THR A 68 -8.02 5.80 13.64
C THR A 68 -7.44 5.56 12.23
N PRO A 69 -7.50 4.33 11.68
CA PRO A 69 -6.87 3.99 10.41
C PRO A 69 -7.44 4.73 9.19
N ASP A 70 -8.68 5.19 9.25
CA ASP A 70 -9.32 5.92 8.14
C ASP A 70 -8.71 7.30 7.89
N LEU A 71 -7.94 7.86 8.84
CA LEU A 71 -7.14 9.07 8.61
C LEU A 71 -6.21 8.92 7.41
N LEU A 72 -5.70 7.71 7.16
CA LEU A 72 -4.79 7.44 6.06
C LEU A 72 -5.44 7.54 4.67
N ALA A 73 -6.78 7.61 4.60
CA ALA A 73 -7.50 7.89 3.36
C ALA A 73 -7.62 9.40 3.06
N GLN A 74 -7.31 10.28 4.03
CA GLN A 74 -7.37 11.72 3.81
C GLN A 74 -6.20 12.17 2.91
N PRO A 75 -6.42 13.03 1.89
CA PRO A 75 -5.42 13.34 0.87
C PRO A 75 -4.06 13.81 1.42
N VAL A 76 -4.06 14.73 2.38
CA VAL A 76 -2.83 15.29 2.96
C VAL A 76 -2.07 14.23 3.77
N ILE A 77 -2.80 13.44 4.57
CA ILE A 77 -2.20 12.37 5.39
C ILE A 77 -1.64 11.26 4.48
N ALA A 78 -2.38 10.90 3.42
CA ALA A 78 -1.93 9.93 2.43
C ALA A 78 -0.63 10.38 1.71
N LEU A 79 -0.52 11.66 1.38
CA LEU A 79 0.70 12.23 0.80
C LEU A 79 1.87 12.19 1.80
N HIS A 80 1.68 12.69 3.02
CA HIS A 80 2.73 12.68 4.04
C HIS A 80 3.20 11.25 4.37
N ALA A 81 2.28 10.29 4.47
CA ALA A 81 2.61 8.88 4.66
C ALA A 81 3.48 8.34 3.52
N SER A 82 3.16 8.73 2.28
CA SER A 82 3.90 8.29 1.10
C SER A 82 5.31 8.88 1.05
N ILE A 83 5.47 10.15 1.42
CA ILE A 83 6.77 10.81 1.56
C ILE A 83 7.58 10.13 2.66
N ALA A 84 7.00 9.96 3.86
CA ALA A 84 7.70 9.33 4.99
C ALA A 84 8.19 7.91 4.66
N TRP A 85 7.36 7.12 3.95
CA TRP A 85 7.79 5.81 3.47
C TRP A 85 8.91 5.92 2.44
N TRP A 86 8.80 6.85 1.48
CA TRP A 86 9.80 7.05 0.43
C TRP A 86 11.18 7.37 1.01
N GLU A 87 11.26 8.40 1.86
CA GLU A 87 12.51 8.84 2.51
C GLU A 87 13.20 7.72 3.29
N GLY A 88 12.43 6.82 3.92
CA GLY A 88 12.98 5.69 4.67
C GLY A 88 13.36 4.47 3.83
N ASN A 89 12.94 4.41 2.56
CA ASN A 89 13.04 3.18 1.76
C ASN A 89 13.76 3.34 0.43
N VAL A 90 13.73 4.51 -0.21
CA VAL A 90 14.27 4.71 -1.56
C VAL A 90 15.52 5.59 -1.47
N PRO A 91 16.74 5.03 -1.57
CA PRO A 91 17.95 5.80 -1.40
C PRO A 91 18.22 6.74 -2.58
N ASP A 92 18.84 7.88 -2.30
CA ASP A 92 19.15 8.90 -3.32
C ASP A 92 20.01 8.36 -4.47
N CYS A 93 20.88 7.39 -4.20
CA CYS A 93 21.78 6.81 -5.20
C CYS A 93 21.08 6.01 -6.31
N ILE A 94 19.78 5.70 -6.16
CA ILE A 94 18.98 5.07 -7.22
C ILE A 94 17.99 6.05 -7.86
N MET A 95 18.02 7.32 -7.49
CA MET A 95 17.20 8.35 -8.15
C MET A 95 17.59 8.45 -9.62
N GLY A 96 16.58 8.48 -10.49
CA GLY A 96 16.75 8.43 -11.95
C GLY A 96 16.86 7.01 -12.54
N ASP A 97 17.17 5.98 -11.75
CA ASP A 97 17.06 4.58 -12.19
C ASP A 97 15.64 4.06 -11.94
N LEU A 98 14.75 4.31 -12.90
CA LEU A 98 13.34 3.97 -12.78
C LEU A 98 13.09 2.47 -12.57
N VAL A 99 13.94 1.60 -13.09
CA VAL A 99 13.81 0.14 -12.92
C VAL A 99 14.11 -0.24 -11.47
N ARG A 100 15.21 0.27 -10.90
CA ARG A 100 15.56 0.02 -9.49
C ARG A 100 14.53 0.62 -8.54
N VAL A 101 14.07 1.84 -8.79
CA VAL A 101 13.01 2.49 -8.01
C VAL A 101 11.72 1.66 -8.07
N THR A 102 11.30 1.22 -9.27
CA THR A 102 10.08 0.40 -9.42
C THR A 102 10.18 -0.91 -8.65
N LYS A 103 11.32 -1.60 -8.74
CA LYS A 103 11.57 -2.82 -7.95
C LYS A 103 11.53 -2.56 -6.45
N ARG A 104 12.06 -1.43 -5.99
CA ARG A 104 12.05 -1.07 -4.56
C ARG A 104 10.64 -0.79 -4.04
N VAL A 105 9.81 -0.10 -4.84
CA VAL A 105 8.44 0.27 -4.47
C VAL A 105 7.47 -0.91 -4.57
N ASN A 106 7.61 -1.77 -5.59
CA ASN A 106 6.61 -2.79 -5.92
C ASN A 106 7.08 -4.24 -5.71
N GLY A 107 8.36 -4.46 -5.40
CA GLY A 107 8.95 -5.80 -5.33
C GLY A 107 9.18 -6.47 -6.70
N GLY A 108 9.01 -5.72 -7.80
CA GLY A 108 9.13 -6.21 -9.17
C GLY A 108 8.98 -5.05 -10.17
N ILE A 109 8.78 -5.36 -11.46
CA ILE A 109 8.65 -4.35 -12.52
C ILE A 109 7.19 -4.12 -12.96
N ASN A 110 6.22 -4.42 -12.08
CA ASN A 110 4.81 -4.29 -12.42
C ASN A 110 4.47 -2.83 -12.73
N GLY A 111 3.91 -2.61 -13.93
CA GLY A 111 3.54 -1.28 -14.43
C GLY A 111 4.72 -0.40 -14.86
N LEU A 112 5.91 -0.95 -15.09
CA LEU A 112 7.10 -0.16 -15.46
C LEU A 112 6.86 0.79 -16.65
N ALA A 113 6.26 0.30 -17.75
CA ALA A 113 5.96 1.13 -18.92
C ALA A 113 5.04 2.33 -18.59
N HIS A 114 4.07 2.14 -17.70
CA HIS A 114 3.21 3.24 -17.26
C HIS A 114 3.98 4.25 -16.39
N ARG A 115 4.88 3.77 -15.53
CA ARG A 115 5.76 4.63 -14.72
C ARG A 115 6.72 5.43 -15.61
N GLU A 116 7.24 4.85 -16.69
CA GLU A 116 8.08 5.55 -17.69
C GLU A 116 7.32 6.69 -18.36
N LEU A 117 6.08 6.43 -18.79
CA LEU A 117 5.22 7.43 -19.41
C LEU A 117 4.97 8.61 -18.46
N LEU A 118 4.55 8.34 -17.22
CA LEU A 118 4.23 9.38 -16.24
C LEU A 118 5.47 10.16 -15.81
N THR A 119 6.59 9.48 -15.57
CA THR A 119 7.86 10.14 -15.22
C THR A 119 8.32 11.06 -16.35
N SER A 120 8.25 10.59 -17.60
CA SER A 120 8.61 11.40 -18.76
C SER A 120 7.70 12.62 -18.93
N ALA A 121 6.40 12.46 -18.68
CA ALA A 121 5.45 13.57 -18.71
C ALA A 121 5.78 14.62 -17.64
N ALA A 122 6.04 14.19 -16.41
CA ALA A 122 6.42 15.07 -15.31
C ALA A 122 7.74 15.81 -15.59
N MET A 123 8.74 15.12 -16.12
CA MET A 123 10.04 15.74 -16.44
C MET A 123 9.92 16.82 -17.52
N ARG A 124 9.01 16.67 -18.50
CA ARG A 124 8.76 17.70 -19.52
C ARG A 124 8.07 18.96 -19.00
N THR A 125 7.42 18.89 -17.83
CA THR A 125 6.70 20.04 -17.25
C THR A 125 7.50 20.81 -16.21
N ILE A 126 8.59 20.23 -15.70
CA ILE A 126 9.42 20.81 -14.64
C ILE A 126 10.62 21.60 -15.21
N VAL A 127 10.86 21.49 -16.52
CA VAL A 127 11.81 22.31 -17.30
C VAL A 127 11.09 23.46 -17.99
#